data_AF-A0A510IHU0-F1
#
_entry.id   AF-A0A510IHU0-F1
#
_cell.length_a   1.000
_cell.length_b   1.000
_cell.length_c   1.000
_cell.angle_alpha   90.00
_cell.angle_beta   90.00
_cell.angle_gamma   90.00
#
_symmetry.space_group_name_H-M   'P 1'
#
loop_
_entity.id
_entity.type
_entity.pdbx_description
1 polymer ?
#
loop_
_entity_poly.entity_id
_entity_poly.type
_entity_poly.pdbx_seq_one_letter_code
_entity_poly.pdbx_strand_id
1 'polypeptide(L)'
;MQLQLSATNALNKWLKADFPRLPVETGKQAGVNKLSSDAVTMSWQVHLIENSYRSLEKTLIVCEANSRFTYFIPLNRMILTPDELAKRLKIEWQFAFCGSLGSLYIRNLFFKT
;
A
#
# COMPACT_ATOMS: atom_id res chain seq x y z
N MET A 1 -11.28 5.18 -9.54
CA MET A 1 -10.31 5.31 -8.42
C MET A 1 -8.91 5.17 -8.96
N GLN A 2 -8.16 6.27 -8.98
CA GLN A 2 -6.76 6.35 -9.40
C GLN A 2 -5.87 5.89 -8.25
N LEU A 3 -4.82 5.14 -8.56
CA LEU A 3 -3.91 4.62 -7.55
C LEU A 3 -2.63 5.46 -7.53
N GLN A 4 -2.24 5.94 -6.36
CA GLN A 4 -1.05 6.75 -6.14
C GLN A 4 -0.11 6.02 -5.21
N LEU A 5 1.10 5.72 -5.69
CA LEU A 5 2.11 5.00 -4.91
C LEU A 5 3.20 5.95 -4.43
N SER A 6 3.42 5.96 -3.12
CA SER A 6 4.62 6.50 -2.50
C SER A 6 5.57 5.35 -2.21
N ALA A 7 6.41 5.04 -3.20
CA ALA A 7 7.38 3.95 -3.12
C ALA A 7 8.72 4.42 -2.54
N THR A 8 9.38 3.55 -1.78
CA THR A 8 10.78 3.80 -1.41
C THR A 8 11.73 3.62 -2.58
N ASN A 9 12.89 4.27 -2.51
CA ASN A 9 13.97 4.06 -3.47
C ASN A 9 14.42 2.59 -3.55
N ALA A 10 14.31 1.84 -2.46
CA ALA A 10 14.61 0.42 -2.45
C ALA A 10 13.67 -0.36 -3.39
N LEU A 11 12.37 -0.03 -3.39
CA LEU A 11 11.40 -0.65 -4.29
C LEU A 11 11.65 -0.27 -5.75
N ASN A 12 11.85 1.03 -6.04
CA ASN A 12 12.18 1.50 -7.40
C ASN A 12 13.37 0.73 -7.99
N LYS A 13 14.46 0.60 -7.20
CA LYS A 13 15.66 -0.15 -7.60
C LYS A 13 15.37 -1.63 -7.83
N TRP A 14 14.59 -2.25 -6.95
CA TRP A 14 14.28 -3.68 -7.06
C TRP A 14 13.40 -4.00 -8.27
N LEU A 15 12.39 -3.17 -8.53
CA LEU A 15 11.50 -3.32 -9.69
C LEU A 15 12.08 -2.80 -11.00
N LYS A 16 13.26 -2.14 -10.94
CA LYS A 16 13.85 -1.41 -12.08
C LYS A 16 12.82 -0.48 -12.74
N ALA A 17 11.98 0.13 -11.91
CA ALA A 17 10.90 1.01 -12.30
C ALA A 17 11.10 2.38 -11.64
N ASP A 18 10.57 3.43 -12.28
CA ASP A 18 10.54 4.77 -11.69
C ASP A 18 9.08 5.12 -11.38
N PHE A 19 8.66 4.85 -10.13
CA PHE A 19 7.33 5.25 -9.68
C PHE A 19 7.27 6.78 -9.63
N PRO A 20 6.16 7.39 -10.10
CA PRO A 20 5.98 8.83 -10.03
C PRO A 20 6.16 9.33 -8.60
N ARG A 21 7.02 10.32 -8.42
CA ARG A 21 7.17 10.97 -7.11
C ARG A 21 5.88 11.72 -6.79
N LEU A 22 5.53 11.73 -5.50
CA LEU A 22 4.43 12.55 -5.02
C LEU A 22 4.71 14.02 -5.37
N PRO A 23 3.68 14.78 -5.78
CA PRO A 23 3.84 16.22 -6.00
C PRO A 23 4.35 16.86 -4.70
N VAL A 24 5.37 17.70 -4.84
CA VAL A 24 5.99 18.43 -3.73
C VAL A 24 5.39 19.83 -3.71
N GLU A 25 4.93 20.28 -2.55
CA GLU A 25 4.47 21.67 -2.42
C GLU A 25 5.67 22.61 -2.52
N THR A 26 5.51 23.75 -3.19
CA THR A 26 6.58 24.73 -3.36
C THR A 26 7.21 25.08 -2.02
N GLY A 27 8.52 24.85 -1.87
CA GLY A 27 9.27 25.11 -0.64
C GLY A 27 9.34 23.96 0.37
N LYS A 28 8.68 22.82 0.13
CA LYS A 28 8.83 21.62 0.96
C LYS A 28 9.84 20.63 0.38
N GLN A 29 10.43 19.80 1.23
CA GLN A 29 11.31 18.71 0.78
C GLN A 29 10.49 17.58 0.14
N ALA A 30 11.07 16.88 -0.82
CA ALA A 30 10.45 15.67 -1.36
C ALA A 30 10.36 14.60 -0.25
N GLY A 31 9.18 13.99 -0.09
CA GLY A 31 8.98 12.91 0.89
C GLY A 31 8.51 13.34 2.29
N VAL A 32 8.36 14.64 2.58
CA VAL A 32 7.70 15.12 3.81
C VAL A 32 6.21 15.42 3.63
N ASN A 33 5.70 15.31 2.40
CA ASN A 33 4.28 15.51 2.15
C ASN A 33 3.45 14.38 2.74
N LYS A 34 2.38 14.76 3.44
CA LYS A 34 1.41 13.81 3.98
C LYS A 34 0.74 13.09 2.82
N LEU A 35 0.74 11.76 2.88
CA LEU A 35 -0.03 10.96 1.97
C LEU A 35 -1.51 10.98 2.41
N SER A 36 -2.43 11.18 1.48
CA SER A 36 -3.87 11.19 1.73
C SER A 36 -4.61 10.47 0.61
N SER A 37 -5.68 9.76 0.98
CA SER A 37 -6.64 9.22 0.02
C SER A 37 -7.92 10.06 0.03
N ASP A 38 -8.65 10.08 -1.08
CA ASP A 38 -9.93 10.74 -1.22
C ASP A 38 -10.89 9.88 -2.07
N ALA A 39 -12.04 10.42 -2.46
CA ALA A 39 -13.05 9.69 -3.23
C ALA A 39 -12.58 9.26 -4.63
N VAL A 40 -11.55 9.91 -5.18
CA VAL A 40 -11.03 9.69 -6.53
C VAL A 40 -9.67 9.00 -6.48
N THR A 41 -8.85 9.29 -5.47
CA THR A 41 -7.46 8.87 -5.35
C THR A 41 -7.26 7.95 -4.15
N MET A 42 -6.64 6.81 -4.41
CA MET A 42 -6.24 5.86 -3.39
C MET A 42 -4.72 5.81 -3.27
N SER A 43 -4.24 6.26 -2.12
CA SER A 43 -2.83 6.49 -1.89
C SER A 43 -2.23 5.45 -0.96
N TRP A 44 -1.10 4.89 -1.38
CA TRP A 44 -0.40 3.83 -0.66
C TRP A 44 1.06 4.18 -0.43
N GLN A 45 1.53 3.99 0.79
CA GLN A 45 2.95 3.97 1.09
C GLN A 45 3.46 2.54 0.92
N VAL A 46 4.51 2.34 0.13
CA VAL A 46 5.00 1.00 -0.23
C VAL A 46 6.49 0.91 0.07
N HIS A 47 6.82 0.03 1.01
CA HIS A 47 8.19 -0.22 1.46
C HIS A 47 8.60 -1.63 1.13
N LEU A 48 9.77 -1.79 0.52
CA LEU A 48 10.41 -3.09 0.35
C LEU A 48 11.36 -3.35 1.51
N ILE A 49 11.21 -4.50 2.16
CA ILE A 49 12.15 -5.00 3.17
C ILE A 49 12.77 -6.32 2.71
N GLU A 50 14.04 -6.52 3.06
CA GLU A 50 14.68 -7.83 2.97
C GLU A 50 14.32 -8.63 4.22
N ASN A 51 13.90 -9.89 4.05
CA ASN A 51 13.50 -10.73 5.19
C ASN A 51 14.70 -11.13 6.06
N SER A 52 15.89 -11.17 5.45
CA SER A 52 17.18 -11.39 6.11
C SER A 52 18.30 -10.82 5.24
N TYR A 53 19.51 -10.69 5.79
CA TYR A 53 20.65 -10.09 5.08
C TYR A 53 20.90 -10.76 3.72
N ARG A 54 20.81 -9.99 2.64
CA ARG A 54 20.98 -10.46 1.24
C ARG A 54 19.98 -11.53 0.82
N SER A 55 18.81 -11.59 1.45
CA SER A 55 17.79 -12.58 1.10
C SER A 55 17.23 -12.36 -0.31
N LEU A 56 16.99 -13.47 -1.01
CA LEU A 56 16.21 -13.48 -2.24
C LEU A 56 14.72 -13.22 -1.95
N GLU A 57 14.26 -13.58 -0.75
CA GLU A 57 12.90 -13.35 -0.29
C GLU A 57 12.78 -11.95 0.31
N LYS A 58 11.75 -11.24 -0.14
CA LYS A 58 11.48 -9.87 0.27
C LYS A 58 10.02 -9.73 0.61
N THR A 59 9.69 -8.74 1.42
CA THR A 59 8.32 -8.45 1.79
C THR A 59 8.02 -6.99 1.48
N LEU A 60 6.87 -6.73 0.87
CA LEU A 60 6.33 -5.38 0.81
C LEU A 60 5.53 -5.10 2.07
N ILE A 61 5.84 -4.00 2.72
CA ILE A 61 4.98 -3.38 3.74
C ILE A 61 4.22 -2.27 3.03
N VAL A 62 2.90 -2.42 2.95
CA VAL A 62 2.03 -1.47 2.25
C VAL A 62 1.01 -0.90 3.20
N CYS A 63 0.97 0.42 3.31
CA CYS A 63 0.09 1.14 4.21
C CYS A 63 -0.82 2.07 3.39
N GLU A 64 -2.14 1.90 3.54
CA GLU A 64 -3.11 2.79 2.92
C GLU A 64 -3.23 4.08 3.74
N ALA A 65 -3.24 5.23 3.07
CA ALA A 65 -3.05 6.53 3.69
C ALA A 65 -4.09 6.94 4.75
N ASN A 66 -5.34 6.49 4.64
CA ASN A 66 -6.44 6.93 5.52
C ASN A 66 -6.96 5.86 6.49
N SER A 67 -6.88 4.59 6.12
CA SER A 67 -7.59 3.49 6.78
C SER A 67 -6.75 2.73 7.80
N ARG A 68 -5.47 3.10 7.99
CA ARG A 68 -4.49 2.40 8.84
C ARG A 68 -4.30 0.92 8.49
N PHE A 69 -4.86 0.44 7.37
CA PHE A 69 -4.65 -0.92 6.93
C PHE A 69 -3.23 -1.06 6.40
N THR A 70 -2.46 -1.90 7.07
CA THR A 70 -1.11 -2.27 6.69
C THR A 70 -1.09 -3.74 6.30
N TYR A 71 -0.57 -4.04 5.12
CA TYR A 71 -0.44 -5.40 4.61
C TYR A 71 1.04 -5.76 4.44
N PHE A 72 1.34 -7.04 4.65
CA PHE A 72 2.64 -7.63 4.41
C PHE A 72 2.49 -8.59 3.23
N ILE A 73 3.07 -8.24 2.09
CA ILE A 73 2.97 -9.03 0.86
C ILE A 73 4.33 -9.71 0.62
N PRO A 74 4.44 -11.03 0.84
CA PRO A 74 5.67 -11.75 0.56
C PRO A 74 5.88 -11.87 -0.95
N LEU A 75 7.07 -11.47 -1.41
CA LEU A 75 7.50 -11.48 -2.81
C LEU A 75 8.32 -12.74 -3.07
N ASN A 76 7.71 -13.92 -2.95
CA ASN A 76 8.35 -15.24 -3.07
C ASN A 76 8.90 -15.47 -4.49
N ARG A 77 10.00 -14.79 -4.86
CA ARG A 77 10.66 -14.75 -6.18
C ARG A 77 9.80 -14.23 -7.34
N MET A 78 8.62 -13.71 -7.06
CA MET A 78 7.73 -13.11 -8.07
C MET A 78 8.19 -11.69 -8.39
N ILE A 79 8.56 -11.43 -9.64
CA ILE A 79 8.72 -10.05 -10.14
C ILE A 79 7.31 -9.51 -10.38
N LEU A 80 6.96 -8.40 -9.74
CA LEU A 80 5.69 -7.71 -9.93
C LEU A 80 5.92 -6.46 -10.75
N THR A 81 5.26 -6.32 -11.88
CA THR A 81 5.20 -5.02 -12.56
C THR A 81 4.44 -4.01 -11.69
N PRO A 82 4.66 -2.69 -11.87
CA PRO A 82 3.87 -1.64 -11.25
C PRO A 82 2.35 -1.87 -11.33
N ASP A 83 1.85 -2.31 -12.49
CA ASP A 83 0.43 -2.54 -12.73
C ASP A 83 -0.11 -3.77 -11.98
N GLU A 84 0.67 -4.86 -11.93
CA GLU A 84 0.29 -6.05 -11.15
C GLU A 84 0.29 -5.76 -9.65
N LEU A 85 1.26 -4.98 -9.17
CA LEU A 85 1.28 -4.50 -7.79
C LEU A 85 0.03 -3.64 -7.51
N ALA A 86 -0.28 -2.68 -8.36
CA ALA A 86 -1.48 -1.85 -8.24
C ALA A 86 -2.76 -2.69 -8.19
N LYS A 87 -2.88 -3.70 -9.07
CA LYS A 87 -4.01 -4.61 -9.10
C LYS A 87 -4.11 -5.42 -7.81
N ARG A 88 -2.98 -5.95 -7.32
CA ARG A 88 -2.94 -6.71 -6.06
C ARG A 88 -3.38 -5.85 -4.87
N LEU A 89 -2.89 -4.62 -4.75
CA LEU A 89 -3.26 -3.71 -3.66
C LEU A 89 -4.75 -3.38 -3.65
N LYS A 90 -5.35 -3.16 -4.82
CA LYS A 90 -6.81 -2.96 -4.94
C LYS A 90 -7.59 -4.16 -4.44
N ILE A 91 -7.18 -5.37 -4.82
CA ILE A 91 -7.83 -6.61 -4.41
C ILE A 91 -7.74 -6.78 -2.90
N GLU A 92 -6.53 -6.67 -2.32
CA GLU A 92 -6.32 -6.82 -0.87
C GLU A 92 -7.17 -5.84 -0.05
N TRP A 93 -7.23 -4.58 -0.49
CA TRP A 93 -8.07 -3.59 0.18
C TRP A 93 -9.55 -3.89 0.07
N GLN A 94 -10.04 -4.32 -1.10
CA GLN A 94 -11.45 -4.71 -1.26
C GLN A 94 -11.81 -5.86 -0.32
N PHE A 95 -10.93 -6.86 -0.20
CA PHE A 95 -11.14 -7.98 0.73
C PHE A 95 -11.14 -7.51 2.19
N ALA A 96 -10.18 -6.69 2.60
CA ALA A 96 -10.13 -6.16 3.96
C ALA A 96 -11.34 -5.27 4.29
N PHE A 97 -11.74 -4.42 3.35
CA PHE A 97 -12.91 -3.57 3.47
C PHE A 97 -14.18 -4.41 3.65
N CYS A 98 -14.43 -5.39 2.77
CA CYS A 98 -15.56 -6.31 2.87
C CYS A 98 -15.55 -7.10 4.19
N GLY A 99 -14.38 -7.62 4.60
CA GLY A 99 -14.24 -8.33 5.87
C GLY A 99 -14.52 -7.44 7.08
N SER A 100 -14.06 -6.18 7.05
CA SER A 100 -14.34 -5.21 8.12
C SER A 100 -15.82 -4.85 8.21
N LEU A 101 -16.51 -4.70 7.08
CA LEU A 101 -17.95 -4.45 7.04
C LEU A 101 -18.72 -5.66 7.59
N GLY A 102 -18.36 -6.89 7.19
CA GLY A 102 -18.97 -8.10 7.72
C GLY A 102 -18.80 -8.24 9.25
N SER A 103 -17.62 -7.91 9.76
CA SER A 103 -17.34 -7.86 11.20
C SER A 103 -18.13 -6.76 11.92
N LEU A 104 -18.31 -5.59 11.29
CA LEU A 104 -19.09 -4.48 11.84
C LEU A 104 -20.60 -4.81 11.91
N TYR A 105 -21.13 -5.51 10.91
CA TYR A 105 -22.52 -6.00 10.92
C TYR A 105 -22.75 -7.01 12.04
N ILE A 106 -21.80 -7.91 12.31
CA ILE A 106 -21.89 -8.89 13.41
C ILE A 106 -21.75 -8.20 14.77
N ARG A 107 -20.81 -7.25 14.93
CA ARG A 107 -20.64 -6.51 16.20
C ARG A 107 -21.85 -5.64 16.54
N ASN A 108 -22.48 -4.99 15.57
CA ASN A 108 -23.68 -4.18 15.81
C ASN A 108 -24.93 -5.03 16.14
N LEU A 109 -24.93 -6.33 15.83
CA LEU A 109 -25.98 -7.26 16.24
C LEU A 109 -25.81 -7.69 17.71
N PHE A 110 -24.57 -7.85 18.18
CA PHE A 110 -24.26 -8.34 19.53
C PHE A 110 -24.24 -7.27 20.63
N PHE A 111 -24.19 -5.98 20.28
CA PHE A 111 -24.23 -4.87 21.25
C PHE A 111 -25.60 -4.16 21.32
N LYS A 112 -26.66 -4.81 20.83
CA LYS A 112 -28.06 -4.31 20.88
C LYS A 112 -28.98 -5.08 21.85
N THR A 113 -28.42 -5.92 22.72
CA THR A 113 -29.11 -6.55 23.86
C THR A 113 -28.63 -5.94 25.15
#